data_AF-A0A967HDY4-F1
#
_entry.id   AF-A0A967HDY4-F1
#
_cell.length_a   1.000
_cell.length_b   1.000
_cell.length_c   1.000
_cell.angle_alpha   90.00
_cell.angle_beta   90.00
_cell.angle_gamma   90.00
#
_symmetry.space_group_name_H-M   'P 1'
#
loop_
_entity.id
_entity.type
_entity.pdbx_description
1 polymer ?
#
loop_
_entity_poly.entity_id
_entity_poly.type
_entity_poly.pdbx_seq_one_letter_code
_entity_poly.pdbx_strand_id
1 'polypeptide(L)'
;MKLLPAAERFEAADAAGRVQPTELVGGDFYQLFELPGGRIGVMLGDVSLHGFPSALIMTLTMSAAGIYAREAESPAAVLRKLDDALSDELATT
;
A
#
# COMPACT_ATOMS: atom_id res chain seq x y z
N MET A 1 18.04 3.02 8.50
CA MET A 1 18.05 1.74 7.77
C MET A 1 17.26 0.73 8.57
N LYS A 2 15.94 0.63 8.30
CA LYS A 2 15.08 -0.28 9.05
C LYS A 2 15.14 -1.66 8.39
N LEU A 3 15.51 -2.60 9.25
CA LEU A 3 15.76 -4.02 9.06
C LEU A 3 14.77 -4.71 8.11
N LEU A 4 15.29 -5.72 7.39
CA LEU A 4 14.54 -6.76 6.70
C LEU A 4 13.34 -7.18 7.58
N PRO A 5 12.08 -7.11 7.11
CA PRO A 5 11.10 -8.02 7.68
C PRO A 5 11.56 -9.43 7.33
N ALA A 6 11.50 -10.33 8.30
CA ALA A 6 11.51 -11.76 8.01
C ALA A 6 10.41 -12.02 6.96
N ALA A 7 10.65 -12.95 6.03
CA ALA A 7 9.65 -13.32 5.03
C ALA A 7 8.30 -13.54 5.72
N GLU A 8 7.29 -12.82 5.27
CA GLU A 8 5.95 -12.93 5.80
C GLU A 8 5.35 -14.23 5.24
N ARG A 9 4.94 -15.11 6.14
CA ARG A 9 4.44 -16.43 5.77
C ARG A 9 2.93 -16.40 5.71
N PHE A 10 2.41 -16.70 4.54
CA PHE A 10 1.00 -16.98 4.32
C PHE A 10 0.81 -18.49 4.13
N GLU A 11 -0.40 -18.99 4.39
CA GLU A 11 -0.69 -20.42 4.19
C GLU A 11 -0.38 -20.89 2.76
N ALA A 12 -0.62 -20.02 1.77
CA ALA A 12 -0.44 -20.32 0.36
C ALA A 12 0.96 -19.97 -0.20
N ALA A 13 1.77 -19.15 0.48
CA ALA A 13 3.06 -18.68 -0.04
C ALA A 13 3.94 -18.01 1.03
N ASP A 14 5.27 -18.07 0.82
CA ASP A 14 6.21 -17.19 1.52
C ASP A 14 6.41 -15.90 0.69
N ALA A 15 6.36 -14.74 1.34
CA ALA A 15 6.53 -13.45 0.69
C ALA A 15 7.67 -12.64 1.33
N ALA A 16 8.47 -11.96 0.52
CA ALA A 16 9.51 -11.06 0.98
C ALA A 16 9.48 -9.77 0.15
N GLY A 17 9.76 -8.64 0.80
CA GLY A 17 9.74 -7.32 0.17
C GLY A 17 10.83 -6.43 0.73
N ARG A 18 11.31 -5.48 -0.09
CA ARG A 18 12.27 -4.46 0.31
C ARG A 18 11.98 -3.17 -0.44
N VAL A 19 11.82 -2.08 0.32
CA VAL A 19 11.84 -0.71 -0.20
C VAL A 19 13.16 -0.08 0.18
N GLN A 20 13.85 0.51 -0.79
CA GLN A 20 15.09 1.25 -0.55
C GLN A 20 14.91 2.69 -1.04
N PRO A 21 14.57 3.63 -0.14
CA PRO A 21 14.42 5.02 -0.52
C PRO A 21 15.79 5.65 -0.81
N THR A 22 15.82 6.60 -1.75
CA THR A 22 17.00 7.42 -2.05
C THR A 22 17.23 8.50 -0.97
N GLU A 23 16.15 9.00 -0.35
CA GLU A 23 16.18 10.00 0.72
C GLU A 23 15.60 9.45 2.05
N LEU A 24 15.35 10.32 3.03
CA LEU A 24 14.85 9.98 4.37
C LEU A 24 13.43 9.38 4.35
N VAL A 25 12.66 9.70 3.31
CA VAL A 25 11.32 9.21 3.00
C VAL A 25 11.20 9.00 1.49
N GLY A 26 10.54 7.92 1.08
CA GLY A 26 10.32 7.56 -0.33
C GLY A 26 8.84 7.58 -0.70
N GLY A 27 8.55 7.56 -2.00
CA GLY A 27 7.20 7.39 -2.55
C GLY A 27 6.82 5.92 -2.75
N ASP A 28 7.80 5.05 -2.95
CA ASP A 28 7.60 3.61 -3.16
C ASP A 28 7.12 2.91 -1.89
N PHE A 29 6.11 2.06 -2.02
CA PHE A 29 5.61 1.23 -0.94
C PHE A 29 5.11 -0.12 -1.43
N TYR A 30 5.03 -1.07 -0.50
CA TYR A 30 4.27 -2.30 -0.69
C TYR A 30 3.44 -2.59 0.54
N GLN A 31 2.35 -3.32 0.33
CA GLN A 31 1.52 -3.86 1.39
C GLN A 31 1.10 -5.28 1.04
N LEU A 32 1.29 -6.19 1.98
CA LEU A 32 0.81 -7.57 1.92
C LEU A 32 -0.27 -7.73 2.97
N PHE A 33 -1.35 -8.43 2.64
CA PHE A 33 -2.45 -8.65 3.59
C PHE A 33 -3.25 -9.90 3.24
N GLU A 34 -3.78 -10.55 4.27
CA GLU A 34 -4.71 -11.66 4.10
C GLU A 34 -6.10 -11.16 3.68
N LEU A 35 -6.66 -11.84 2.70
CA LEU A 35 -8.00 -11.63 2.18
C LEU A 35 -8.90 -12.82 2.52
N PRO A 36 -10.24 -12.62 2.54
CA PRO A 36 -11.19 -13.70 2.76
C PRO A 36 -10.96 -14.88 1.81
N GLY A 37 -11.07 -16.09 2.36
CA GLY A 37 -10.89 -17.35 1.63
C GLY A 37 -9.44 -17.78 1.45
N GLY A 38 -8.52 -17.37 2.36
CA GLY A 38 -7.11 -17.76 2.30
C GLY A 38 -6.34 -17.12 1.14
N ARG A 39 -6.90 -16.05 0.54
CA ARG A 39 -6.27 -15.33 -0.56
C ARG A 39 -5.25 -14.33 0.00
N ILE A 40 -4.23 -14.04 -0.79
CA ILE A 40 -3.20 -13.05 -0.45
C ILE A 40 -3.41 -11.83 -1.34
N GLY A 41 -3.55 -10.67 -0.72
CA GLY A 41 -3.52 -9.38 -1.40
C GLY A 41 -2.11 -8.83 -1.43
N VAL A 42 -1.71 -8.34 -2.60
CA VAL A 42 -0.42 -7.67 -2.81
C VAL A 42 -0.70 -6.32 -3.45
N MET A 43 -0.22 -5.26 -2.82
CA MET A 43 -0.27 -3.92 -3.36
C MET A 43 1.14 -3.36 -3.45
N LEU A 44 1.46 -2.79 -4.60
CA LEU A 44 2.70 -2.08 -4.88
C LEU A 44 2.31 -0.70 -5.40
N GLY A 45 3.01 0.33 -4.96
CA GLY A 45 2.75 1.69 -5.43
C GLY A 45 4.02 2.53 -5.46
N ASP A 46 4.03 3.49 -6.36
CA ASP A 46 5.04 4.54 -6.51
C ASP A 46 4.30 5.87 -6.55
N VAL A 47 4.56 6.70 -5.55
CA VAL A 47 3.98 8.04 -5.45
C VAL A 47 4.89 9.02 -6.17
N SER A 48 4.36 9.68 -7.20
CA SER A 48 5.03 10.80 -7.85
C SER A 48 5.34 11.90 -6.81
N LEU A 49 6.55 12.46 -6.86
CA LEU A 49 7.21 13.40 -5.91
C LEU A 49 8.28 12.72 -5.04
N HIS A 50 8.98 13.53 -4.23
CA HIS A 50 9.98 13.07 -3.27
C HIS A 50 9.82 13.81 -1.94
N GLY A 51 10.41 13.25 -0.89
CA GLY A 51 10.43 13.87 0.43
C GLY A 51 9.12 13.69 1.22
N PHE A 52 8.81 14.70 2.04
CA PHE A 52 7.69 14.63 2.99
C PHE A 52 6.29 14.58 2.33
N PRO A 53 6.00 15.35 1.25
CA PRO A 53 4.69 15.29 0.60
C PRO A 53 4.35 13.91 0.03
N SER A 54 5.31 13.22 -0.60
CA SER A 54 5.09 11.86 -1.13
C SER A 54 4.84 10.85 -0.01
N ALA A 55 5.51 11.02 1.14
CA ALA A 55 5.30 10.16 2.30
C ALA A 55 3.89 10.29 2.92
N LEU A 56 3.32 11.50 2.89
CA LEU A 56 1.95 11.73 3.36
C LEU A 56 0.93 11.03 2.45
N ILE A 57 1.06 11.23 1.13
CA ILE A 57 0.20 10.56 0.14
C ILE A 57 0.33 9.04 0.27
N MET A 58 1.56 8.52 0.31
CA MET A 58 1.85 7.10 0.54
C MET A 58 1.14 6.57 1.80
N THR A 59 1.22 7.31 2.92
CA THR A 59 0.58 6.92 4.18
C THR A 59 -0.94 6.89 4.06
N LEU A 60 -1.54 7.89 3.43
CA LEU A 60 -2.98 7.95 3.16
C LEU A 60 -3.42 6.77 2.27
N THR A 61 -2.69 6.51 1.19
CA THR A 61 -2.97 5.40 0.26
C THR A 61 -2.90 4.05 0.98
N MET A 62 -1.86 3.80 1.78
CA MET A 62 -1.74 2.55 2.55
C MET A 62 -2.87 2.38 3.57
N SER A 63 -3.26 3.45 4.26
CA SER A 63 -4.36 3.43 5.22
C SER A 63 -5.69 3.07 4.54
N ALA A 64 -6.02 3.77 3.45
CA ALA A 64 -7.23 3.53 2.68
C ALA A 64 -7.25 2.13 2.03
N ALA A 65 -6.09 1.65 1.57
CA ALA A 65 -6.00 0.33 0.94
C ALA A 65 -6.28 -0.80 1.93
N GLY A 66 -5.80 -0.68 3.17
CA GLY A 66 -6.10 -1.66 4.23
C GLY A 66 -7.59 -1.81 4.51
N ILE A 67 -8.37 -0.74 4.30
CA ILE A 67 -9.83 -0.72 4.45
C ILE A 67 -10.48 -1.36 3.22
N TYR A 68 -10.23 -0.78 2.04
CA TYR A 68 -10.98 -1.16 0.83
C TYR A 68 -10.59 -2.52 0.26
N ALA A 69 -9.37 -2.99 0.49
CA ALA A 69 -8.96 -4.30 0.02
C ALA A 69 -9.75 -5.46 0.66
N ARG A 70 -10.28 -5.26 1.87
CA ARG A 70 -11.12 -6.26 2.55
C ARG A 70 -12.58 -6.24 2.08
N GLU A 71 -13.05 -5.10 1.58
CA GLU A 71 -14.44 -4.90 1.16
C GLU A 71 -14.69 -5.18 -0.32
N ALA A 72 -13.65 -5.08 -1.15
CA ALA A 72 -13.78 -5.16 -2.59
C ALA A 72 -13.55 -6.58 -3.13
N GLU A 73 -14.28 -6.94 -4.17
CA GLU A 73 -14.19 -8.27 -4.80
C GLU A 73 -13.02 -8.41 -5.78
N SER A 74 -12.46 -7.28 -6.24
CA SER A 74 -11.39 -7.25 -7.24
C SER A 74 -10.40 -6.11 -7.02
N PRO A 75 -9.13 -6.25 -7.45
CA PRO A 75 -8.13 -5.17 -7.38
C PRO A 75 -8.59 -3.88 -8.08
N ALA A 76 -9.30 -3.99 -9.21
CA ALA A 76 -9.83 -2.83 -9.93
C ALA A 76 -10.90 -2.06 -9.13
N ALA A 77 -11.68 -2.76 -8.29
CA ALA A 77 -12.62 -2.12 -7.39
C ALA A 77 -11.90 -1.44 -6.20
N VAL A 78 -10.83 -2.05 -5.68
CA VAL A 78 -9.97 -1.43 -4.66
C VAL A 78 -9.37 -0.13 -5.17
N LEU A 79 -8.77 -0.16 -6.37
CA LEU A 79 -8.12 1.01 -6.96
C LEU A 79 -9.10 2.17 -7.21
N ARG A 80 -10.33 1.88 -7.63
CA ARG A 80 -11.36 2.92 -7.78
C ARG A 80 -11.74 3.57 -6.45
N LYS A 81 -12.00 2.76 -5.41
CA LYS A 81 -12.30 3.30 -4.07
C LYS A 81 -11.13 4.10 -3.50
N LEU A 82 -9.89 3.68 -3.77
CA LEU A 82 -8.68 4.41 -3.40
C LEU A 82 -8.60 5.75 -4.12
N ASP A 83 -8.84 5.77 -5.42
CA ASP A 83 -8.83 6.99 -6.24
C ASP A 83 -9.87 7.99 -5.76
N ASP A 84 -11.11 7.53 -5.50
CA ASP A 84 -12.18 8.36 -4.95
C ASP A 84 -11.78 8.96 -3.59
N ALA A 85 -11.32 8.13 -2.64
CA ALA A 85 -10.95 8.57 -1.31
C ALA A 85 -9.75 9.54 -1.28
N LEU A 86 -8.73 9.27 -2.11
CA LEU A 86 -7.56 10.14 -2.21
C LEU A 86 -7.90 11.46 -2.89
N SER A 87 -8.74 11.44 -3.93
CA SER A 87 -9.18 12.64 -4.62
C SER A 87 -9.97 13.56 -3.68
N ASP A 88 -10.87 12.99 -2.87
CA ASP A 88 -11.63 13.74 -1.87
C ASP A 88 -10.70 14.37 -0.82
N GLU A 89 -9.81 13.58 -0.21
CA GLU A 89 -8.92 14.06 0.85
C GLU A 89 -7.95 15.15 0.35
N LEU A 90 -7.37 14.96 -0.83
CA LEU A 90 -6.43 15.90 -1.45
C LEU A 90 -7.12 17.18 -1.95
N ALA A 91 -8.42 17.15 -2.28
CA ALA A 91 -9.17 18.34 -2.66
C ALA A 91 -9.50 19.24 -1.45
N THR A 92 -9.51 18.68 -0.23
CA THR A 92 -9.75 19.41 1.02
C THR A 92 -8.51 20.01 1.67
N THR A 93 -7.31 19.72 1.17
CA THR A 93 -6.01 20.19 1.71
C THR A 93 -5.38 21.25 0.82
#